data_AF-A0A7K7Y182-F1
#
_entry.id   AF-A0A7K7Y182-F1
#
_cell.length_a   1.000
_cell.length_b   1.000
_cell.length_c   1.000
_cell.angle_alpha   90.00
_cell.angle_beta   90.00
_cell.angle_gamma   90.00
#
_symmetry.space_group_name_H-M   'P 1'
#
loop_
_entity.id
_entity.type
_entity.pdbx_description
1 polymer ?
#
loop_
_entity_poly.entity_id
_entity_poly.type
_entity_poly.pdbx_seq_one_letter_code
_entity_poly.pdbx_strand_id
1 'polypeptide(L)'
;AGCEKEVGSSMWIYVLLGNLLRGIGETPIQPLGITYIDDYAVEENAALYIGCVQTVAIIGPIFGFLLGSLCAKLYVDIGFVDLGKSEHSGFKHPVMLQNACFRPKTLCLSSQHEGLAGAEFTCYKPLLTAIILPLASLLFLLFCLADFLPSLKNLFGNPVYILYLCASIIQFNSLIGMVTYKPKYIEQQYGQTSSKTNFVIGLINIPAVAFGIFSGGLIMKKFRISVLGAAKLSLGSSFFGYLLLLLLFAMGCENSDVAGLTVSYNRAKPMTDFEQGLFSECNSGCLCSKNDWDPICGDNGVTYVSACLAGCQASSGVGKNTVFFNCSCVRTFESSQSSSAVVGPCQKGKDCPQMFLYFLVISVITSYTLSVGGTPGYILLLRCIKPHLKSFALGIYTLAIRVLAGIPAPVYFGVAIDTTCLKWGSKRCGGRGACRLYDSSALR
;
A
#
# COMPACT_ATOMS: atom_id res chain seq x y z
N ALA A 1 27.23 6.43 -29.17
CA ALA A 1 26.94 4.98 -29.03
C ALA A 1 25.51 4.84 -28.54
N GLY A 2 24.68 4.11 -29.28
CA GLY A 2 23.23 4.06 -29.05
C GLY A 2 22.88 3.38 -27.74
N CYS A 3 22.00 4.00 -26.95
CA CYS A 3 21.40 3.30 -25.83
C CYS A 3 20.32 2.37 -26.39
N GLU A 4 20.53 1.06 -26.31
CA GLU A 4 19.46 0.10 -26.52
C GLU A 4 18.38 0.41 -25.49
N LYS A 5 17.27 0.98 -25.96
CA LYS A 5 16.04 1.03 -25.18
C LYS A 5 15.74 -0.41 -24.81
N GLU A 6 15.68 -0.71 -23.51
CA GLU A 6 15.15 -2.01 -23.06
C GLU A 6 13.86 -2.27 -23.83
N VAL A 7 13.86 -3.36 -24.60
CA VAL A 7 12.65 -3.88 -25.24
C VAL A 7 11.66 -4.05 -24.10
N GLY A 8 10.62 -3.21 -24.08
CA GLY A 8 9.65 -3.19 -23.00
C GLY A 8 9.14 -4.61 -22.79
N SER A 9 9.58 -5.25 -21.70
CA SER A 9 9.26 -6.65 -21.45
C SER A 9 7.73 -6.78 -21.43
N SER A 10 7.19 -7.65 -22.29
CA SER A 10 5.76 -7.95 -22.37
C SER A 10 5.18 -8.53 -21.06
N MET A 11 6.01 -8.69 -20.01
CA MET A 11 5.59 -9.05 -18.65
C MET A 11 4.45 -8.18 -18.11
N TRP A 12 4.39 -6.89 -18.43
CA TRP A 12 3.28 -6.03 -18.00
C TRP A 12 1.91 -6.51 -18.49
N ILE A 13 1.85 -7.16 -19.66
CA ILE A 13 0.60 -7.72 -20.21
C ILE A 13 0.13 -8.90 -19.35
N TYR A 14 1.04 -9.80 -18.96
CA TYR A 14 0.71 -10.92 -18.06
C TYR A 14 0.28 -10.45 -16.67
N VAL A 15 0.91 -9.40 -16.14
CA VAL A 15 0.50 -8.78 -14.88
C VAL A 15 -0.89 -8.17 -14.99
N LEU A 16 -1.19 -7.49 -16.10
CA LEU A 16 -2.51 -6.90 -16.36
C LEU A 16 -3.58 -7.99 -16.48
N LEU A 17 -3.32 -9.04 -17.26
CA LEU A 17 -4.24 -10.17 -17.43
C LEU A 17 -4.48 -10.90 -16.11
N GLY A 18 -3.43 -11.13 -15.32
CA GLY A 18 -3.54 -11.74 -13.99
C GLY A 18 -4.39 -10.92 -13.02
N ASN A 19 -4.20 -9.60 -13.00
CA ASN A 19 -5.02 -8.70 -12.17
C ASN A 19 -6.47 -8.63 -12.66
N LEU A 20 -6.70 -8.69 -13.98
CA LEU A 20 -8.05 -8.75 -14.55
C LEU A 20 -8.78 -10.03 -14.13
N LEU A 21 -8.14 -11.19 -14.30
CA LEU A 21 -8.69 -12.49 -13.88
C LEU A 21 -8.95 -12.54 -12.37
N ARG A 22 -8.03 -11.99 -11.56
CA ARG A 22 -8.25 -11.83 -10.12
C ARG A 22 -9.48 -10.96 -9.84
N GLY A 23 -9.64 -9.84 -10.54
CA GLY A 23 -10.80 -8.96 -10.39
C GLY A 23 -12.11 -9.68 -10.67
N ILE A 24 -12.19 -10.46 -11.76
CA ILE A 24 -13.36 -11.26 -12.12
C ILE A 24 -13.72 -12.26 -11.00
N GLY A 25 -12.72 -12.94 -10.42
CA GLY A 25 -12.93 -13.90 -9.33
C GLY A 25 -13.28 -13.27 -7.97
N GLU A 26 -12.78 -12.06 -7.68
CA GLU A 26 -13.00 -11.37 -6.41
C GLU A 26 -14.38 -10.67 -6.37
N THR A 27 -14.87 -10.21 -7.52
CA THR A 27 -16.09 -9.38 -7.64
C THR A 27 -17.35 -9.98 -7.00
N PRO A 28 -17.73 -11.25 -7.21
CA PRO A 28 -18.99 -11.77 -6.66
C PRO A 28 -18.95 -12.06 -5.15
N ILE A 29 -17.76 -12.21 -4.56
CA ILE A 29 -17.59 -12.66 -3.18
C ILE A 29 -18.26 -11.70 -2.19
N GLN A 30 -18.02 -10.40 -2.37
CA GLN A 30 -18.46 -9.37 -1.43
C GLN A 30 -19.96 -9.03 -1.60
N PRO A 31 -20.49 -8.80 -2.83
CA PRO A 31 -21.89 -8.51 -3.02
C PRO A 31 -22.79 -9.70 -2.71
N LEU A 32 -22.47 -10.91 -3.18
CA LEU A 32 -23.35 -12.08 -2.98
C LEU A 32 -23.18 -12.69 -1.59
N GLY A 33 -21.93 -12.81 -1.10
CA GLY A 33 -21.65 -13.42 0.18
C GLY A 33 -22.21 -12.61 1.36
N ILE A 34 -22.08 -11.29 1.33
CA ILE A 34 -22.58 -10.44 2.41
C ILE A 34 -24.11 -10.33 2.38
N THR A 35 -24.75 -10.23 1.21
CA THR A 35 -26.22 -10.23 1.17
C THR A 35 -26.80 -11.55 1.62
N TYR A 36 -26.19 -12.68 1.25
CA TYR A 36 -26.59 -13.98 1.75
C TYR A 36 -26.55 -14.03 3.29
N ILE A 37 -25.47 -13.54 3.90
CA ILE A 37 -25.38 -13.49 5.37
C ILE A 37 -26.44 -12.58 5.97
N ASP A 38 -26.68 -11.39 5.41
CA ASP A 38 -27.68 -10.46 5.96
C ASP A 38 -29.13 -10.95 5.78
N ASP A 39 -29.43 -11.70 4.71
CA ASP A 39 -30.78 -12.19 4.42
C ASP A 39 -31.12 -13.47 5.21
N TYR A 40 -30.14 -14.32 5.53
CA TYR A 40 -30.34 -15.59 6.24
C TYR A 40 -29.95 -15.56 7.72
N ALA A 41 -29.16 -14.58 8.17
CA ALA A 41 -28.85 -14.45 9.59
C ALA A 41 -29.97 -13.73 10.35
N VAL A 42 -30.16 -14.11 11.61
CA VAL A 42 -30.98 -13.33 12.56
C VAL A 42 -30.44 -11.91 12.63
N GLU A 43 -31.31 -10.89 12.61
CA GLU A 43 -30.91 -9.48 12.51
C GLU A 43 -29.85 -9.05 13.55
N GLU A 44 -29.96 -9.58 14.77
CA GLU A 44 -29.00 -9.31 15.87
C GLU A 44 -27.60 -9.90 15.61
N ASN A 45 -27.51 -10.98 14.83
CA ASN A 45 -26.27 -11.70 14.53
C ASN A 45 -25.65 -11.31 13.19
N ALA A 46 -26.43 -10.76 12.26
CA ALA A 46 -25.97 -10.35 10.93
C ALA A 46 -24.72 -9.44 11.00
N ALA A 47 -24.75 -8.43 11.87
CA ALA A 47 -23.62 -7.52 12.06
C ALA A 47 -22.34 -8.21 12.56
N LEU A 48 -22.46 -9.17 13.47
CA LEU A 48 -21.32 -9.92 13.96
C LEU A 48 -20.74 -10.82 12.86
N TYR A 49 -21.59 -11.55 12.12
CA TYR A 49 -21.13 -12.43 11.05
C TYR A 49 -20.46 -11.66 9.91
N ILE A 50 -21.02 -10.52 9.52
CA ILE A 50 -20.39 -9.61 8.54
C ILE A 50 -19.04 -9.12 9.05
N GLY A 51 -18.96 -8.70 10.33
CA GLY A 51 -17.70 -8.32 10.96
C GLY A 51 -16.66 -9.45 10.95
N CYS A 52 -17.06 -10.69 11.23
CA CYS A 52 -16.18 -11.87 11.14
C CYS A 52 -15.65 -12.08 9.72
N VAL A 53 -16.52 -12.05 8.70
CA VAL A 53 -16.12 -12.24 7.29
C VAL A 53 -15.15 -11.15 6.84
N GLN A 54 -15.41 -9.90 7.20
CA GLN A 54 -14.51 -8.78 6.90
C GLN A 54 -13.17 -8.91 7.64
N THR A 55 -13.18 -9.39 8.89
CA THR A 55 -11.95 -9.66 9.67
C THR A 55 -11.09 -10.74 9.00
N VAL A 56 -11.71 -11.82 8.51
CA VAL A 56 -11.01 -12.89 7.76
C VAL A 56 -10.38 -12.34 6.48
N ALA A 57 -10.98 -11.34 5.83
CA ALA A 57 -10.39 -10.69 4.66
C ALA A 57 -9.08 -9.94 4.99
N ILE A 58 -8.90 -9.46 6.24
CA ILE A 58 -7.69 -8.74 6.69
C ILE A 58 -6.50 -9.69 6.93
N ILE A 59 -6.74 -10.99 7.11
CA ILE A 59 -5.67 -11.99 7.27
C ILE A 59 -4.75 -12.00 6.04
N GLY A 60 -5.29 -11.84 4.82
CA GLY A 60 -4.52 -11.78 3.59
C GLY A 60 -3.45 -10.68 3.60
N PRO A 61 -3.83 -9.40 3.85
CA PRO A 61 -2.89 -8.31 4.06
C PRO A 61 -1.82 -8.57 5.13
N ILE A 62 -2.16 -9.19 6.27
CA ILE A 62 -1.16 -9.53 7.31
C ILE A 62 -0.05 -10.40 6.70
N PHE A 63 -0.42 -11.51 6.06
CA PHE A 63 0.55 -12.39 5.41
C PHE A 63 1.30 -11.70 4.27
N GLY A 64 0.63 -10.83 3.50
CA GLY A 64 1.25 -10.06 2.42
C GLY A 64 2.36 -9.13 2.91
N PHE A 65 2.12 -8.36 3.97
CA PHE A 65 3.13 -7.47 4.55
C PHE A 65 4.26 -8.24 5.25
N LEU A 66 3.97 -9.35 5.93
CA LEU A 66 4.99 -10.19 6.55
C LEU A 66 5.88 -10.88 5.50
N LEU A 67 5.29 -11.43 4.44
CA LEU A 67 6.03 -12.01 3.32
C LEU A 67 6.85 -10.92 2.60
N GLY A 68 6.26 -9.74 2.37
CA GLY A 68 6.96 -8.58 1.81
C GLY A 68 8.16 -8.14 2.66
N SER A 69 8.04 -8.22 3.99
CA SER A 69 9.16 -7.96 4.91
C SER A 69 10.30 -8.98 4.74
N LEU A 70 9.98 -10.27 4.60
CA LEU A 70 10.97 -11.34 4.35
C LEU A 70 11.66 -11.16 3.00
N CYS A 71 10.89 -10.90 1.94
CA CYS A 71 11.44 -10.64 0.61
C CYS A 71 12.33 -9.39 0.61
N ALA A 72 11.96 -8.33 1.33
CA ALA A 72 12.76 -7.12 1.45
C ALA A 72 14.06 -7.28 2.27
N LYS A 73 14.28 -8.42 2.95
CA LYS A 73 15.56 -8.76 3.57
C LYS A 73 16.54 -9.40 2.57
N LEU A 74 16.03 -10.00 1.50
CA LEU A 74 16.85 -10.58 0.45
C LEU A 74 17.38 -9.44 -0.41
N TYR A 75 18.66 -9.10 -0.24
CA TYR A 75 19.33 -8.14 -1.10
C TYR A 75 19.47 -8.76 -2.48
N VAL A 76 18.70 -8.27 -3.46
CA VAL A 76 18.89 -8.62 -4.86
C VAL A 76 19.24 -7.31 -5.56
N ASP A 77 20.50 -7.18 -5.95
CA ASP A 77 20.96 -6.07 -6.79
C ASP A 77 20.32 -6.22 -8.18
N ILE A 78 19.11 -5.66 -8.32
CA ILE A 78 18.39 -5.58 -9.58
C ILE A 78 19.10 -4.51 -10.42
N GLY A 79 20.22 -4.89 -11.03
CA GLY A 79 21.05 -3.97 -11.79
C GLY A 79 22.46 -4.41 -12.12
N PHE A 80 22.95 -5.56 -11.64
CA PHE A 80 24.32 -6.01 -11.93
C PHE A 80 24.44 -7.43 -12.51
N VAL A 81 23.32 -8.09 -12.81
CA VAL A 81 23.33 -9.43 -13.41
C VAL A 81 22.97 -9.33 -14.89
N ASP A 82 23.92 -9.66 -15.77
CA ASP A 82 23.63 -9.99 -17.16
C ASP A 82 22.56 -11.08 -17.19
N LEU A 83 21.39 -10.76 -17.74
CA LEU A 83 20.23 -11.66 -17.88
C LEU A 83 20.46 -12.77 -18.94
N GLY A 84 21.71 -13.21 -19.14
CA GLY A 84 22.08 -14.25 -20.10
C GLY A 84 22.01 -15.67 -19.55
N LYS A 85 22.05 -15.89 -18.22
CA LYS A 85 22.16 -17.26 -17.64
C LYS A 85 21.46 -17.50 -16.29
N SER A 86 20.56 -16.64 -15.83
CA SER A 86 19.84 -16.89 -14.55
C SER A 86 18.41 -16.39 -14.58
N GLU A 87 17.71 -16.68 -15.67
CA GLU A 87 16.26 -16.58 -15.70
C GLU A 87 15.70 -17.85 -15.04
N HIS A 88 15.16 -17.77 -13.81
CA HIS A 88 13.94 -18.51 -13.40
C HIS A 88 13.58 -18.49 -11.89
N SER A 89 14.42 -18.04 -10.95
CA SER A 89 14.16 -18.30 -9.51
C SER A 89 13.58 -17.12 -8.69
N GLY A 90 13.89 -15.85 -9.02
CA GLY A 90 13.52 -14.71 -8.17
C GLY A 90 12.10 -14.17 -8.33
N PHE A 91 11.62 -14.02 -9.57
CA PHE A 91 10.33 -13.38 -9.86
C PHE A 91 9.13 -14.35 -9.82
N LYS A 92 9.38 -15.66 -9.92
CA LYS A 92 8.34 -16.69 -9.78
C LYS A 92 7.91 -16.88 -8.33
N HIS A 93 8.79 -16.59 -7.37
CA HIS A 93 8.54 -16.90 -5.95
C HIS A 93 7.45 -16.05 -5.27
N PRO A 94 7.37 -14.71 -5.46
CA PRO A 94 6.30 -13.92 -4.84
C PRO A 94 4.93 -14.13 -5.52
N VAL A 95 4.91 -14.29 -6.86
CA VAL A 95 3.66 -14.49 -7.62
C VAL A 95 3.09 -15.90 -7.44
N MET A 96 3.93 -16.94 -7.33
CA MET A 96 3.46 -18.30 -6.99
C MET A 96 2.99 -18.40 -5.53
N LEU A 97 3.60 -17.70 -4.57
CA LEU A 97 3.14 -17.74 -3.18
C LEU A 97 1.80 -17.04 -2.98
N GLN A 98 1.54 -15.95 -3.71
CA GLN A 98 0.24 -15.28 -3.66
C GLN A 98 -0.89 -16.19 -4.17
N ASN A 99 -0.59 -17.07 -5.14
CA ASN A 99 -1.51 -18.12 -5.60
C ASN A 99 -1.63 -19.31 -4.63
N ALA A 100 -0.58 -19.62 -3.86
CA ALA A 100 -0.62 -20.70 -2.85
C ALA A 100 -1.52 -20.37 -1.65
N CYS A 101 -1.56 -19.10 -1.21
CA CYS A 101 -2.49 -18.63 -0.17
C CYS A 101 -3.97 -18.55 -0.62
N PHE A 102 -4.25 -18.65 -1.92
CA PHE A 102 -5.63 -18.70 -2.45
C PHE A 102 -6.20 -20.12 -2.57
N ARG A 103 -5.36 -21.17 -2.52
CA ARG A 103 -5.82 -22.58 -2.55
C ARG A 103 -6.82 -22.97 -1.44
N PRO A 104 -6.83 -22.38 -0.22
CA PRO A 104 -7.83 -22.76 0.78
C PRO A 104 -9.24 -22.24 0.47
N LYS A 105 -9.37 -21.16 -0.33
CA LYS A 105 -10.69 -20.56 -0.61
C LYS A 105 -11.54 -21.42 -1.56
N THR A 106 -10.91 -22.14 -2.48
CA THR A 106 -11.61 -23.02 -3.42
C THR A 106 -12.03 -24.34 -2.79
N LEU A 107 -11.27 -24.85 -1.80
CA LEU A 107 -11.56 -26.15 -1.17
C LEU A 107 -12.75 -26.12 -0.21
N CYS A 108 -13.02 -24.99 0.47
CA CYS A 108 -14.21 -24.87 1.33
C CYS A 108 -15.52 -24.65 0.55
N LEU A 109 -15.46 -24.09 -0.66
CA LEU A 109 -16.63 -23.96 -1.53
C LEU A 109 -16.98 -25.28 -2.22
N SER A 110 -16.01 -26.17 -2.46
CA SER A 110 -16.30 -27.51 -2.98
C SER A 110 -16.93 -28.45 -1.95
N SER A 111 -16.71 -28.25 -0.64
CA SER A 111 -17.28 -29.12 0.40
C SER A 111 -18.70 -28.76 0.84
N GLN A 112 -19.21 -27.57 0.47
CA GLN A 112 -20.60 -27.17 0.76
C GLN A 112 -21.58 -27.51 -0.38
N HIS A 113 -21.07 -27.88 -1.56
CA HIS A 113 -21.89 -28.19 -2.72
C HIS A 113 -22.61 -29.55 -2.66
N GLU A 114 -22.24 -30.44 -1.73
CA GLU A 114 -22.93 -31.74 -1.54
C GLU A 114 -24.19 -31.63 -0.67
N GLY A 115 -24.46 -30.48 -0.03
CA GLY A 115 -25.61 -30.30 0.89
C GLY A 115 -26.77 -29.43 0.37
N LEU A 116 -26.66 -28.81 -0.81
CA LEU A 116 -27.69 -27.90 -1.36
C LEU A 116 -28.28 -28.42 -2.68
N ALA A 117 -28.64 -29.71 -2.72
CA ALA A 117 -29.62 -30.22 -3.69
C ALA A 117 -31.02 -29.95 -3.15
N GLY A 118 -31.51 -28.72 -3.30
CA GLY A 118 -32.78 -28.31 -2.71
C GLY A 118 -33.25 -26.91 -3.10
N ALA A 119 -33.02 -26.51 -4.35
CA ALA A 119 -33.74 -25.39 -4.97
C ALA A 119 -33.93 -25.74 -6.44
N GLU A 120 -35.19 -25.86 -6.85
CA GLU A 120 -35.61 -26.28 -8.19
C GLU A 120 -34.99 -25.38 -9.28
N PHE A 121 -34.01 -25.93 -10.01
CA PHE A 121 -33.69 -25.48 -11.36
C PHE A 121 -34.18 -26.55 -12.33
N THR A 122 -35.40 -26.39 -12.81
CA THR A 122 -35.95 -27.18 -13.92
C THR A 122 -35.19 -26.83 -15.21
N CYS A 123 -34.18 -27.63 -15.53
CA CYS A 123 -33.44 -27.60 -16.79
C CYS A 123 -34.19 -28.43 -17.84
N TYR A 124 -34.83 -27.79 -18.82
CA TYR A 124 -35.43 -28.47 -19.97
C TYR A 124 -34.36 -28.70 -21.05
N LYS A 125 -34.02 -29.99 -21.22
CA LYS A 125 -33.26 -30.75 -22.24
C LYS A 125 -32.33 -30.10 -23.31
N PRO A 126 -31.18 -30.74 -23.64
CA PRO A 126 -30.12 -30.18 -24.48
C PRO A 126 -29.99 -30.92 -25.84
N LEU A 127 -30.56 -30.36 -26.90
CA LEU A 127 -30.18 -30.71 -28.30
C LEU A 127 -30.42 -29.54 -29.27
N LEU A 128 -31.16 -28.51 -28.84
CA LEU A 128 -31.42 -27.27 -29.58
C LEU A 128 -30.43 -26.14 -29.23
N THR A 129 -29.29 -26.49 -28.62
CA THR A 129 -28.36 -25.56 -27.92
C THR A 129 -27.18 -25.05 -28.77
N ALA A 130 -27.06 -25.45 -30.04
CA ALA A 130 -25.91 -25.05 -30.87
C ALA A 130 -26.11 -23.75 -31.67
N ILE A 131 -27.35 -23.31 -31.93
CA ILE A 131 -27.66 -22.16 -32.80
C ILE A 131 -28.40 -21.03 -32.05
N ILE A 132 -29.15 -21.34 -30.99
CA ILE A 132 -29.95 -20.36 -30.23
C ILE A 132 -29.08 -19.56 -29.21
N LEU A 133 -27.92 -20.09 -28.82
CA LEU A 133 -27.08 -19.54 -27.75
C LEU A 133 -26.64 -18.08 -27.93
N PRO A 134 -26.20 -17.59 -29.11
CA PRO A 134 -25.77 -16.20 -29.27
C PRO A 134 -26.93 -15.21 -29.33
N LEU A 135 -28.07 -15.60 -29.92
CA LEU A 135 -29.24 -14.73 -30.00
C LEU A 135 -29.97 -14.63 -28.65
N ALA A 136 -30.09 -15.75 -27.93
CA ALA A 136 -30.66 -15.77 -26.58
C ALA A 136 -29.78 -15.04 -25.58
N SER A 137 -28.45 -15.16 -25.66
CA SER A 137 -27.55 -14.37 -24.80
C SER A 137 -27.58 -12.87 -25.13
N LEU A 138 -27.70 -12.48 -26.40
CA LEU A 138 -27.89 -11.08 -26.80
C LEU A 138 -29.25 -10.53 -26.33
N LEU A 139 -30.32 -11.31 -26.47
CA LEU A 139 -31.67 -10.95 -26.00
C LEU A 139 -31.73 -10.89 -24.47
N PHE A 140 -31.04 -11.80 -23.78
CA PHE A 140 -30.89 -11.80 -22.33
C PHE A 140 -30.06 -10.60 -21.84
N LEU A 141 -29.03 -10.21 -22.59
CA LEU A 141 -28.27 -8.96 -22.35
C LEU A 141 -29.16 -7.73 -22.53
N LEU A 142 -29.98 -7.72 -23.58
CA LEU A 142 -30.92 -6.63 -23.85
C LEU A 142 -32.00 -6.53 -22.76
N PHE A 143 -32.51 -7.67 -22.29
CA PHE A 143 -33.48 -7.75 -21.19
C PHE A 143 -32.86 -7.31 -19.87
N CYS A 144 -31.65 -7.78 -19.55
CA CYS A 144 -30.88 -7.28 -18.41
C CYS A 144 -30.64 -5.78 -18.49
N LEU A 145 -30.28 -5.22 -19.66
CA LEU A 145 -30.08 -3.78 -19.85
C LEU A 145 -31.39 -2.98 -19.66
N ALA A 146 -32.52 -3.54 -20.10
CA ALA A 146 -33.83 -2.93 -19.94
C ALA A 146 -34.27 -2.85 -18.46
N ASP A 147 -33.99 -3.87 -17.65
CA ASP A 147 -34.26 -3.87 -16.20
C ASP A 147 -33.18 -3.14 -15.39
N PHE A 148 -31.97 -2.99 -15.95
CA PHE A 148 -30.82 -2.34 -15.31
C PHE A 148 -31.05 -0.83 -15.14
N LEU A 149 -31.48 -0.12 -16.18
CA LEU A 149 -31.66 1.34 -16.13
C LEU A 149 -32.71 1.80 -15.10
N PRO A 150 -33.91 1.19 -15.01
CA PRO A 150 -34.88 1.50 -13.97
C PRO A 150 -34.35 1.21 -12.56
N SER A 151 -33.65 0.09 -12.37
CA SER A 151 -33.04 -0.28 -11.09
C SER A 151 -31.96 0.71 -10.67
N LEU A 152 -31.14 1.16 -11.62
CA LEU A 152 -30.12 2.18 -11.41
C LEU A 152 -30.74 3.52 -11.01
N LYS A 153 -31.81 3.94 -11.69
CA LYS A 153 -32.55 5.17 -11.38
C LYS A 153 -33.20 5.12 -10.00
N ASN A 154 -33.76 3.97 -9.61
CA ASN A 154 -34.36 3.76 -8.28
C ASN A 154 -33.27 3.79 -7.18
N LEU A 155 -32.09 3.22 -7.45
CA LEU A 155 -30.97 3.21 -6.51
C LEU A 155 -30.39 4.61 -6.28
N PHE A 156 -30.09 5.35 -7.35
CA PHE A 156 -29.63 6.73 -7.25
C PHE A 156 -30.75 7.72 -6.87
N GLY A 157 -32.02 7.31 -6.93
CA GLY A 157 -33.12 8.07 -6.36
C GLY A 157 -33.11 8.10 -4.82
N ASN A 158 -32.35 7.21 -4.17
CA ASN A 158 -32.23 7.17 -2.71
C ASN A 158 -31.12 8.14 -2.22
N PRO A 159 -31.47 9.26 -1.56
CA PRO A 159 -30.49 10.25 -1.13
C PRO A 159 -29.51 9.68 -0.09
N VAL A 160 -29.94 8.74 0.76
CA VAL A 160 -29.08 8.13 1.79
C VAL A 160 -27.98 7.28 1.14
N TYR A 161 -28.33 6.53 0.08
CA TYR A 161 -27.35 5.73 -0.66
C TYR A 161 -26.31 6.60 -1.36
N ILE A 162 -26.74 7.69 -2.02
CA ILE A 162 -25.80 8.62 -2.68
C ILE A 162 -24.86 9.27 -1.67
N LEU A 163 -25.39 9.80 -0.57
CA LEU A 163 -24.57 10.43 0.47
C LEU A 163 -23.56 9.45 1.06
N TYR A 164 -24.00 8.23 1.35
CA TYR A 164 -23.11 7.17 1.83
C TYR A 164 -22.04 6.83 0.79
N LEU A 165 -22.42 6.65 -0.48
CA LEU A 165 -21.49 6.35 -1.56
C LEU A 165 -20.41 7.42 -1.69
N CYS A 166 -20.78 8.71 -1.65
CA CYS A 166 -19.83 9.82 -1.71
C CYS A 166 -18.88 9.81 -0.50
N ALA A 167 -19.41 9.63 0.71
CA ALA A 167 -18.62 9.55 1.92
C ALA A 167 -17.64 8.37 1.89
N SER A 168 -18.10 7.19 1.46
CA SER A 168 -17.27 6.00 1.31
C SER A 168 -16.19 6.17 0.24
N ILE A 169 -16.48 6.82 -0.88
CA ILE A 169 -15.45 7.11 -1.91
C ILE A 169 -14.32 7.93 -1.28
N ILE A 170 -14.64 9.02 -0.56
CA ILE A 170 -13.64 9.85 0.11
C ILE A 170 -12.86 9.05 1.17
N GLN A 171 -13.55 8.25 1.97
CA GLN A 171 -12.93 7.44 3.03
C GLN A 171 -11.99 6.36 2.47
N PHE A 172 -12.43 5.60 1.47
CA PHE A 172 -11.61 4.58 0.82
C PHE A 172 -10.46 5.19 0.02
N ASN A 173 -10.67 6.37 -0.57
CA ASN A 173 -9.62 7.10 -1.28
C ASN A 173 -8.47 7.45 -0.33
N SER A 174 -8.79 8.03 0.83
CA SER A 174 -7.81 8.29 1.90
C SER A 174 -7.14 7.00 2.40
N LEU A 175 -7.93 5.94 2.66
CA LEU A 175 -7.41 4.66 3.13
C LEU A 175 -6.40 4.04 2.15
N ILE A 176 -6.69 4.06 0.84
CA ILE A 176 -5.83 3.49 -0.19
C ILE A 176 -4.54 4.29 -0.32
N GLY A 177 -4.61 5.62 -0.26
CA GLY A 177 -3.41 6.48 -0.21
C GLY A 177 -2.53 6.14 0.99
N MET A 178 -3.13 6.05 2.18
CA MET A 178 -2.43 5.69 3.42
C MET A 178 -1.77 4.31 3.33
N VAL A 179 -2.49 3.27 2.91
CA VAL A 179 -1.91 1.90 2.81
C VAL A 179 -0.76 1.85 1.80
N THR A 180 -0.88 2.57 0.68
CA THR A 180 0.10 2.54 -0.41
C THR A 180 1.39 3.27 -0.04
N TYR A 181 1.28 4.44 0.59
CA TYR A 181 2.43 5.31 0.83
C TYR A 181 2.95 5.33 2.26
N LYS A 182 2.21 4.80 3.24
CA LYS A 182 2.67 4.68 4.64
C LYS A 182 4.02 3.95 4.79
N PRO A 183 4.30 2.82 4.08
CA PRO A 183 5.61 2.19 4.18
C PRO A 183 6.73 3.13 3.74
N LYS A 184 6.56 3.77 2.57
CA LYS A 184 7.50 4.73 2.02
C LYS A 184 7.68 5.95 2.95
N TYR A 185 6.58 6.46 3.51
CA TYR A 185 6.62 7.54 4.49
C TYR A 185 7.46 7.16 5.72
N ILE A 186 7.26 5.96 6.29
CA ILE A 186 8.03 5.52 7.46
C ILE A 186 9.52 5.34 7.13
N GLU A 187 9.83 4.81 5.94
CA GLU A 187 11.21 4.66 5.46
C GLU A 187 11.92 6.00 5.34
N GLN A 188 11.28 7.01 4.74
CA GLN A 188 11.87 8.32 4.51
C GLN A 188 11.88 9.19 5.78
N GLN A 189 10.78 9.25 6.51
CA GLN A 189 10.65 10.13 7.69
C GLN A 189 11.49 9.63 8.86
N TYR A 190 11.48 8.31 9.15
CA TYR A 190 12.15 7.76 10.33
C TYR A 190 13.42 6.95 10.00
N GLY A 191 13.85 6.91 8.73
CA GLY A 191 15.06 6.20 8.31
C GLY A 191 15.00 4.69 8.56
N GLN A 192 13.81 4.09 8.60
CA GLN A 192 13.66 2.65 8.82
C GLN A 192 13.87 1.90 7.51
N THR A 193 14.35 0.66 7.60
CA THR A 193 14.48 -0.21 6.42
C THR A 193 13.11 -0.73 5.98
N SER A 194 12.94 -0.99 4.67
CA SER A 194 11.66 -1.48 4.13
C SER A 194 11.19 -2.79 4.77
N SER A 195 12.12 -3.68 5.15
CA SER A 195 11.79 -4.92 5.86
C SER A 195 11.24 -4.67 7.26
N LYS A 196 11.85 -3.77 8.04
CA LYS A 196 11.37 -3.42 9.39
C LYS A 196 10.03 -2.68 9.33
N THR A 197 9.87 -1.77 8.38
CA THR A 197 8.61 -1.05 8.13
C THR A 197 7.47 -2.00 7.79
N ASN A 198 7.66 -2.87 6.80
CA ASN A 198 6.64 -3.85 6.40
C ASN A 198 6.28 -4.81 7.53
N PHE A 199 7.28 -5.22 8.33
CA PHE A 199 7.07 -6.08 9.49
C PHE A 199 6.15 -5.43 10.53
N VAL A 200 6.45 -4.19 10.91
CA VAL A 200 5.69 -3.46 11.93
C VAL A 200 4.27 -3.14 11.45
N ILE A 201 4.09 -2.78 10.18
CA ILE A 201 2.76 -2.57 9.61
C ILE A 201 1.96 -3.88 9.64
N GLY A 202 2.54 -4.98 9.15
CA GLY A 202 1.89 -6.29 9.07
C GLY A 202 1.57 -6.91 10.43
N LEU A 203 2.44 -6.76 11.42
CA LEU A 203 2.28 -7.40 12.72
C LEU A 203 1.49 -6.58 13.74
N ILE A 204 1.53 -5.24 13.64
CA ILE A 204 0.93 -4.37 14.67
C ILE A 204 -0.27 -3.59 14.12
N ASN A 205 -0.11 -2.88 13.00
CA ASN A 205 -1.17 -1.99 12.50
C ASN A 205 -2.34 -2.77 11.89
N ILE A 206 -2.06 -3.75 11.02
CA ILE A 206 -3.12 -4.48 10.32
C ILE A 206 -3.97 -5.34 11.27
N PRO A 207 -3.40 -6.03 12.28
CA PRO A 207 -4.21 -6.71 13.28
C PRO A 207 -5.09 -5.76 14.09
N ALA A 208 -4.62 -4.55 14.39
CA ALA A 208 -5.46 -3.54 15.06
C ALA A 208 -6.70 -3.18 14.22
N VAL A 209 -6.55 -3.07 12.89
CA VAL A 209 -7.69 -2.90 11.97
C VAL A 209 -8.66 -4.07 12.08
N ALA A 210 -8.14 -5.31 12.03
CA ALA A 210 -8.95 -6.54 12.15
C ALA A 210 -9.73 -6.58 13.48
N PHE A 211 -9.07 -6.26 14.60
CA PHE A 211 -9.70 -6.17 15.91
C PHE A 211 -10.78 -5.09 15.98
N GLY A 212 -10.58 -3.94 15.34
CA GLY A 212 -11.60 -2.89 15.32
C GLY A 212 -12.82 -3.25 14.45
N ILE A 213 -12.64 -3.91 13.30
CA ILE A 213 -13.78 -4.41 12.49
C ILE A 213 -14.60 -5.43 13.29
N PHE A 214 -13.91 -6.38 13.92
CA PHE A 214 -14.54 -7.40 14.76
C PHE A 214 -15.25 -6.79 15.97
N SER A 215 -14.60 -5.86 16.68
CA SER A 215 -15.21 -5.19 17.83
C SER A 215 -16.39 -4.32 17.41
N GLY A 216 -16.36 -3.67 16.25
CA GLY A 216 -17.49 -2.93 15.68
C GLY A 216 -18.72 -3.82 15.45
N GLY A 217 -18.51 -5.03 14.92
CA GLY A 217 -19.58 -6.03 14.77
C GLY A 217 -20.09 -6.56 16.12
N LEU A 218 -19.18 -6.78 17.08
CA LEU A 218 -19.53 -7.21 18.43
C LEU A 218 -20.34 -6.15 19.21
N ILE A 219 -19.97 -4.87 19.08
CA ILE A 219 -20.66 -3.73 19.68
C ILE A 219 -22.10 -3.64 19.15
N MET A 220 -22.29 -3.78 17.83
CA MET A 220 -23.61 -3.80 17.20
C MET A 220 -24.49 -4.92 17.77
N LYS A 221 -23.95 -6.14 17.92
CA LYS A 221 -24.67 -7.28 18.48
C LYS A 221 -24.96 -7.10 19.98
N LYS A 222 -23.94 -6.76 20.78
CA LYS A 222 -24.04 -6.74 22.25
C LYS A 222 -25.00 -5.66 22.75
N PHE A 223 -24.98 -4.48 22.14
CA PHE A 223 -25.82 -3.36 22.54
C PHE A 223 -27.11 -3.23 21.70
N ARG A 224 -27.38 -4.18 20.79
CA ARG A 224 -28.54 -4.17 19.87
C ARG A 224 -28.77 -2.79 19.25
N ILE A 225 -27.71 -2.27 18.65
CA ILE A 225 -27.68 -0.89 18.17
C ILE A 225 -28.63 -0.73 16.97
N SER A 226 -29.53 0.24 17.06
CA SER A 226 -30.42 0.61 15.96
C SER A 226 -29.67 1.27 14.80
N VAL A 227 -30.28 1.36 13.62
CA VAL A 227 -29.65 1.96 12.41
C VAL A 227 -29.13 3.38 12.68
N LEU A 228 -29.86 4.18 13.45
CA LEU A 228 -29.44 5.53 13.83
C LEU A 228 -28.24 5.51 14.78
N GLY A 229 -28.19 4.56 15.72
CA GLY A 229 -27.03 4.35 16.59
C GLY A 229 -25.80 3.87 15.81
N ALA A 230 -25.99 3.04 14.78
CA ALA A 230 -24.92 2.56 13.91
C ALA A 230 -24.31 3.72 13.09
N ALA A 231 -25.16 4.61 12.58
CA ALA A 231 -24.72 5.84 11.91
C ALA A 231 -23.92 6.74 12.86
N LYS A 232 -24.40 6.97 14.09
CA LYS A 232 -23.67 7.75 15.11
C LYS A 232 -22.31 7.12 15.45
N LEU A 233 -22.24 5.80 15.61
CA LEU A 233 -21.01 5.08 15.90
C LEU A 233 -20.01 5.20 14.74
N SER A 234 -20.47 5.05 13.50
CA SER A 234 -19.64 5.16 12.29
C SER A 234 -19.11 6.58 12.06
N LEU A 235 -19.96 7.59 12.25
CA LEU A 235 -19.55 9.00 12.14
C LEU A 235 -18.62 9.42 13.27
N GLY A 236 -18.94 9.03 14.51
CA GLY A 236 -18.11 9.35 15.68
C GLY A 236 -16.71 8.74 15.58
N SER A 237 -16.61 7.46 15.21
CA SER A 237 -15.31 6.81 14.96
C SER A 237 -14.52 7.48 13.84
N SER A 238 -15.18 7.89 12.75
CA SER A 238 -14.52 8.62 11.66
C SER A 238 -14.00 10.00 12.11
N PHE A 239 -14.79 10.74 12.90
CA PHE A 239 -14.41 12.04 13.44
C PHE A 239 -13.21 11.95 14.40
N PHE A 240 -13.26 11.03 15.37
CA PHE A 240 -12.13 10.80 16.29
C PHE A 240 -10.90 10.27 15.55
N GLY A 241 -11.08 9.39 14.56
CA GLY A 241 -10.00 8.90 13.72
C GLY A 241 -9.31 10.02 12.95
N TYR A 242 -10.06 10.99 12.41
CA TYR A 242 -9.49 12.18 11.75
C TYR A 242 -8.71 13.06 12.72
N LEU A 243 -9.22 13.29 13.94
CA LEU A 243 -8.51 14.06 14.96
C LEU A 243 -7.17 13.40 15.33
N LEU A 244 -7.15 12.07 15.49
CA LEU A 244 -5.92 11.33 15.75
C LEU A 244 -4.94 11.36 14.56
N LEU A 245 -5.48 11.36 13.32
CA LEU A 245 -4.66 11.52 12.11
C LEU A 245 -3.95 12.88 12.08
N LEU A 246 -4.60 13.96 12.52
CA LEU A 246 -3.95 15.27 12.65
C LEU A 246 -2.79 15.26 13.66
N LEU A 247 -2.89 14.47 14.74
CA LEU A 247 -1.79 14.31 15.69
C LEU A 247 -0.58 13.59 15.07
N LEU A 248 -0.81 12.68 14.10
CA LEU A 248 0.29 12.04 13.36
C LEU A 248 1.12 13.07 12.59
N PHE A 249 0.49 14.13 12.07
CA PHE A 249 1.19 15.23 11.43
C PHE A 249 2.07 16.01 12.42
N ALA A 250 1.90 15.91 13.74
CA ALA A 250 2.79 16.58 14.70
C ALA A 250 4.13 15.83 14.90
N MET A 251 4.20 14.56 14.51
CA MET A 251 5.33 13.68 14.79
C MET A 251 6.13 13.41 13.52
N GLY A 252 7.25 14.11 13.36
CA GLY A 252 8.21 13.88 12.28
C GLY A 252 9.64 14.05 12.76
N CYS A 253 10.58 13.40 12.08
CA CYS A 253 12.01 13.69 12.24
C CYS A 253 12.48 14.59 11.11
N GLU A 254 13.54 15.36 11.36
CA GLU A 254 14.21 16.17 10.35
C GLU A 254 14.92 15.29 9.30
N ASN A 255 15.30 15.91 8.18
CA ASN A 255 16.12 15.26 7.16
C ASN A 255 17.49 14.87 7.75
N SER A 256 18.06 13.77 7.27
CA SER A 256 19.47 13.46 7.58
C SER A 256 20.36 14.47 6.87
N ASP A 257 21.48 14.84 7.50
CA ASP A 257 22.50 15.67 6.87
C ASP A 257 23.18 14.90 5.75
N VAL A 258 22.94 15.30 4.50
CA VAL A 258 23.51 14.74 3.29
C VAL A 258 24.37 15.79 2.60
N ALA A 259 25.66 15.50 2.48
CA ALA A 259 26.64 16.40 1.88
C ALA A 259 26.28 16.70 0.41
N GLY A 260 26.25 17.99 0.06
CA GLY A 260 25.95 18.47 -1.28
C GLY A 260 24.47 18.48 -1.66
N LEU A 261 23.58 18.08 -0.77
CA LEU A 261 22.12 18.11 -0.97
C LEU A 261 21.42 18.91 0.13
N THR A 262 21.54 18.51 1.40
CA THR A 262 20.93 19.24 2.53
C THR A 262 21.93 20.12 3.27
N VAL A 263 23.21 19.72 3.29
CA VAL A 263 24.30 20.48 3.91
C VAL A 263 25.47 20.65 2.95
N SER A 264 26.20 21.77 3.06
CA SER A 264 27.44 21.98 2.31
C SER A 264 28.60 21.16 2.89
N TYR A 265 29.56 20.75 2.04
CA TYR A 265 30.75 19.99 2.45
C TYR A 265 31.58 20.69 3.56
N ASN A 266 31.54 22.03 3.62
CA ASN A 266 32.26 22.83 4.63
C ASN A 266 31.36 23.29 5.81
N ARG A 267 30.13 22.75 5.95
CA ARG A 267 29.16 23.00 7.04
C ARG A 267 28.80 24.48 7.32
N ALA A 268 29.09 25.42 6.40
CA ALA A 268 29.02 26.85 6.68
C ALA A 268 27.69 27.53 6.30
N LYS A 269 26.89 26.96 5.37
CA LYS A 269 25.60 27.54 4.96
C LYS A 269 24.59 26.47 4.50
N PRO A 270 23.28 26.65 4.76
CA PRO A 270 22.22 25.93 4.06
C PRO A 270 22.25 26.31 2.56
N MET A 271 22.11 25.32 1.68
CA MET A 271 22.17 25.53 0.22
C MET A 271 20.88 26.14 -0.31
N THR A 272 21.01 27.14 -1.19
CA THR A 272 19.87 27.79 -1.87
C THR A 272 19.64 27.30 -3.31
N ASP A 273 20.56 26.53 -3.91
CA ASP A 273 20.42 26.04 -5.29
C ASP A 273 20.86 24.58 -5.47
N PHE A 274 19.97 23.78 -6.07
CA PHE A 274 19.96 22.31 -6.05
C PHE A 274 20.91 21.61 -7.05
N GLU A 275 21.52 22.34 -7.98
CA GLU A 275 22.12 21.72 -9.19
C GLU A 275 23.65 21.48 -9.15
N GLN A 276 24.40 22.11 -8.22
CA GLN A 276 25.89 22.12 -8.25
C GLN A 276 26.59 21.67 -6.96
N GLY A 277 25.88 21.12 -5.96
CA GLY A 277 26.44 20.84 -4.63
C GLY A 277 27.21 19.52 -4.42
N LEU A 278 27.09 18.52 -5.31
CA LEU A 278 27.65 17.17 -5.10
C LEU A 278 29.18 17.09 -5.28
N PHE A 279 29.77 17.99 -6.05
CA PHE A 279 31.21 18.00 -6.32
C PHE A 279 31.89 19.11 -5.51
N SER A 280 33.03 18.78 -4.92
CA SER A 280 33.83 19.67 -4.08
C SER A 280 35.32 19.38 -4.30
N GLU A 281 36.20 20.27 -3.88
CA GLU A 281 37.65 20.07 -4.02
C GLU A 281 38.11 18.75 -3.36
N CYS A 282 37.46 18.34 -2.26
CA CYS A 282 37.84 17.12 -1.54
C CYS A 282 37.53 15.84 -2.34
N ASN A 283 36.50 15.79 -3.18
CA ASN A 283 36.13 14.60 -3.96
C ASN A 283 36.64 14.63 -5.41
N SER A 284 37.40 15.66 -5.78
CA SER A 284 38.03 15.81 -7.09
C SER A 284 39.07 14.71 -7.42
N GLY A 285 39.62 14.05 -6.39
CA GLY A 285 40.59 12.97 -6.53
C GLY A 285 40.03 11.68 -7.13
N CYS A 286 38.72 11.58 -7.34
CA CYS A 286 38.05 10.42 -7.91
C CYS A 286 37.07 10.82 -9.02
N LEU A 287 36.98 10.04 -10.11
CA LEU A 287 36.02 10.24 -11.20
C LEU A 287 34.61 9.75 -10.79
N CYS A 288 33.96 10.49 -9.87
CA CYS A 288 32.66 10.08 -9.32
C CYS A 288 31.50 10.34 -10.28
N SER A 289 30.55 9.41 -10.33
CA SER A 289 29.32 9.57 -11.12
C SER A 289 28.24 10.30 -10.31
N LYS A 290 27.57 11.27 -10.94
CA LYS A 290 26.43 12.01 -10.35
C LYS A 290 25.21 11.10 -10.11
N ASN A 291 25.17 9.92 -10.74
CA ASN A 291 24.04 9.00 -10.72
C ASN A 291 24.16 7.92 -9.63
N ASP A 292 25.31 7.82 -8.97
CA ASP A 292 25.56 6.82 -7.94
C ASP A 292 24.70 7.12 -6.70
N TRP A 293 24.24 6.07 -6.03
CA TRP A 293 23.45 6.18 -4.81
C TRP A 293 23.70 4.99 -3.90
N ASP A 294 24.79 5.08 -3.15
CA ASP A 294 25.24 4.07 -2.17
C ASP A 294 25.64 4.80 -0.89
N PRO A 295 24.64 5.26 -0.09
CA PRO A 295 24.90 6.19 0.99
C PRO A 295 25.82 5.57 2.06
N ILE A 296 26.79 6.37 2.51
CA ILE A 296 27.70 6.04 3.61
C ILE A 296 27.63 7.09 4.70
N CYS A 297 27.87 6.69 5.95
CA CYS A 297 27.91 7.58 7.09
C CYS A 297 29.37 7.85 7.47
N GLY A 298 29.80 9.10 7.34
CA GLY A 298 31.12 9.52 7.81
C GLY A 298 31.16 9.65 9.33
N ASP A 299 32.34 9.46 9.92
CA ASP A 299 32.57 9.62 11.36
C ASP A 299 32.21 11.04 11.87
N ASN A 300 32.17 12.02 10.97
CA ASN A 300 31.71 13.39 11.27
C ASN A 300 30.18 13.55 11.39
N GLY A 301 29.42 12.46 11.30
CA GLY A 301 27.96 12.42 11.43
C GLY A 301 27.17 12.83 10.17
N VAL A 302 27.86 13.04 9.05
CA VAL A 302 27.25 13.45 7.77
C VAL A 302 27.17 12.26 6.81
N THR A 303 26.03 12.15 6.13
CA THR A 303 25.81 11.13 5.09
C THR A 303 26.35 11.62 3.75
N TYR A 304 27.07 10.76 3.04
CA TYR A 304 27.55 11.05 1.68
C TYR A 304 26.85 10.13 0.69
N VAL A 305 26.58 10.63 -0.51
CA VAL A 305 25.84 9.89 -1.56
C VAL A 305 26.56 8.61 -2.00
N SER A 306 27.89 8.60 -1.97
CA SER A 306 28.71 7.41 -2.24
C SER A 306 30.08 7.51 -1.56
N ALA A 307 30.79 6.38 -1.46
CA ALA A 307 32.18 6.35 -0.99
C ALA A 307 33.12 7.22 -1.83
N CYS A 308 32.88 7.29 -3.15
CA CYS A 308 33.62 8.15 -4.06
C CYS A 308 33.37 9.64 -3.74
N LEU A 309 32.11 10.04 -3.55
CA LEU A 309 31.76 11.43 -3.27
C LEU A 309 32.18 11.89 -1.86
N ALA A 310 32.53 10.95 -0.97
CA ALA A 310 33.22 11.21 0.29
C ALA A 310 34.76 11.24 0.18
N GLY A 311 35.29 10.89 -1.00
CA GLY A 311 36.72 10.86 -1.30
C GLY A 311 37.49 9.74 -0.60
N CYS A 312 36.84 8.60 -0.34
CA CYS A 312 37.48 7.44 0.28
C CYS A 312 38.35 6.67 -0.73
N GLN A 313 39.53 6.21 -0.31
CA GLN A 313 40.50 5.51 -1.16
C GLN A 313 40.65 4.03 -0.85
N ALA A 314 40.31 3.61 0.37
CA ALA A 314 40.43 2.22 0.81
C ALA A 314 39.12 1.73 1.43
N SER A 315 38.86 0.43 1.34
CA SER A 315 37.74 -0.24 1.97
C SER A 315 38.19 -1.57 2.59
N SER A 316 37.72 -1.88 3.79
CA SER A 316 37.94 -3.17 4.44
C SER A 316 36.61 -3.76 4.91
N GLY A 317 36.44 -5.07 4.74
CA GLY A 317 35.22 -5.79 5.14
C GLY A 317 34.40 -6.30 3.95
N VAL A 318 33.31 -6.99 4.27
CA VAL A 318 32.41 -7.62 3.29
C VAL A 318 30.97 -7.23 3.58
N GLY A 319 30.25 -6.77 2.54
CA GLY A 319 28.83 -6.43 2.61
C GLY A 319 28.53 -5.28 3.57
N LYS A 320 27.61 -5.48 4.52
CA LYS A 320 27.17 -4.45 5.48
C LYS A 320 28.23 -4.03 6.50
N ASN A 321 29.27 -4.85 6.69
CA ASN A 321 30.36 -4.57 7.62
C ASN A 321 31.56 -3.92 6.92
N THR A 322 31.37 -3.40 5.69
CA THR A 322 32.41 -2.69 4.96
C THR A 322 32.63 -1.31 5.59
N VAL A 323 33.88 -1.01 5.92
CA VAL A 323 34.34 0.28 6.42
C VAL A 323 35.27 0.89 5.39
N PHE A 324 35.01 2.13 5.04
CA PHE A 324 35.84 2.93 4.14
C PHE A 324 36.82 3.78 4.95
N PHE A 325 38.05 3.91 4.45
CA PHE A 325 39.13 4.66 5.10
C PHE A 325 39.74 5.70 4.15
N ASN A 326 40.47 6.64 4.74
CA ASN A 326 41.14 7.74 4.05
C ASN A 326 40.16 8.57 3.21
N CYS A 327 39.04 8.96 3.81
CA CYS A 327 38.00 9.77 3.17
C CYS A 327 38.35 11.26 3.30
N SER A 328 38.77 11.89 2.20
CA SER A 328 39.23 13.29 2.18
C SER A 328 38.16 14.31 2.55
N CYS A 329 36.88 14.02 2.29
CA CYS A 329 35.75 14.92 2.62
C CYS A 329 35.24 14.75 4.05
N VAL A 330 35.57 13.65 4.73
CA VAL A 330 35.17 13.37 6.11
C VAL A 330 36.22 14.00 7.03
N ARG A 331 36.15 15.31 7.23
CA ARG A 331 37.05 16.03 8.16
C ARG A 331 36.41 16.20 9.53
N THR A 332 37.09 15.74 10.57
CA THR A 332 36.75 15.97 11.98
C THR A 332 37.72 17.03 12.50
N PHE A 333 37.22 18.17 12.99
CA PHE A 333 38.04 19.32 13.38
C PHE A 333 38.99 19.08 14.56
N GLU A 334 38.92 17.92 15.23
CA GLU A 334 39.64 17.69 16.50
C GLU A 334 40.58 16.47 16.55
N SER A 335 40.84 15.72 15.48
CA SER A 335 41.92 14.71 15.57
C SER A 335 42.54 14.30 14.24
N SER A 336 43.85 14.09 14.29
CA SER A 336 44.70 13.40 13.33
C SER A 336 44.42 11.88 13.29
N GLN A 337 43.14 11.49 13.34
CA GLN A 337 42.73 10.11 13.07
C GLN A 337 42.41 9.94 11.57
N SER A 338 42.65 8.73 11.07
CA SER A 338 42.23 8.31 9.74
C SER A 338 40.71 8.44 9.64
N SER A 339 40.23 9.31 8.77
CA SER A 339 38.81 9.49 8.51
C SER A 339 38.20 8.19 8.00
N SER A 340 37.14 7.73 8.66
CA SER A 340 36.44 6.50 8.32
C SER A 340 34.97 6.75 8.04
N ALA A 341 34.37 5.85 7.28
CA ALA A 341 32.94 5.87 7.00
C ALA A 341 32.39 4.45 6.91
N VAL A 342 31.13 4.27 7.31
CA VAL A 342 30.44 2.97 7.31
C VAL A 342 29.31 2.94 6.29
N VAL A 343 28.97 1.75 5.79
CA VAL A 343 27.87 1.57 4.84
C VAL A 343 26.52 1.94 5.47
N GLY A 344 25.72 2.70 4.73
CA GLY A 344 24.39 3.14 5.12
C GLY A 344 24.33 4.62 5.51
N PRO A 345 23.11 5.21 5.53
CA PRO A 345 22.94 6.58 5.97
C PRO A 345 23.21 6.72 7.48
N CYS A 346 23.62 7.92 7.91
CA CYS A 346 23.77 8.20 9.33
C CYS A 346 22.42 8.09 10.05
N GLN A 347 22.46 7.64 11.31
CA GLN A 347 21.26 7.60 12.15
C GLN A 347 20.70 9.01 12.31
N LYS A 348 19.39 9.15 12.11
CA LYS A 348 18.67 10.38 12.49
C LYS A 348 18.81 10.59 14.00
N GLY A 349 18.83 11.84 14.45
CA GLY A 349 19.17 12.23 15.83
C GLY A 349 18.50 11.42 16.95
N LYS A 350 19.04 11.52 18.17
CA LYS A 350 18.68 10.65 19.32
C LYS A 350 17.19 10.59 19.66
N ASP A 351 16.43 11.63 19.34
CA ASP A 351 14.98 11.71 19.61
C ASP A 351 14.12 11.00 18.54
N CYS A 352 14.68 10.68 17.37
CA CYS A 352 13.92 10.12 16.25
C CYS A 352 13.36 8.70 16.51
N PRO A 353 14.10 7.77 17.15
CA PRO A 353 13.54 6.47 17.55
C PRO A 353 12.34 6.59 18.51
N GLN A 354 12.35 7.60 19.39
CA GLN A 354 11.25 7.86 20.32
C GLN A 354 10.04 8.43 19.58
N MET A 355 10.25 9.38 18.67
CA MET A 355 9.19 9.91 17.79
C MET A 355 8.56 8.82 16.92
N PHE A 356 9.36 7.88 16.41
CA PHE A 356 8.87 6.73 15.67
C PHE A 356 7.97 5.83 16.52
N LEU A 357 8.33 5.61 17.79
CA LEU A 357 7.50 4.83 18.72
C LEU A 357 6.17 5.53 19.01
N TYR A 358 6.16 6.85 19.24
CA TYR A 358 4.92 7.61 19.41
C TYR A 358 4.04 7.58 18.18
N PHE A 359 4.63 7.76 16.99
CA PHE A 359 3.91 7.62 15.72
C PHE A 359 3.27 6.23 15.59
N LEU A 360 4.01 5.17 15.94
CA LEU A 360 3.47 3.81 15.89
C LEU A 360 2.27 3.64 16.82
N VAL A 361 2.39 4.03 18.09
CA VAL A 361 1.30 3.90 19.08
C VAL A 361 0.05 4.65 18.60
N ILE A 362 0.19 5.91 18.18
CA ILE A 362 -0.93 6.72 17.72
C ILE A 362 -1.50 6.15 16.41
N SER A 363 -0.66 5.64 15.51
CA SER A 363 -1.13 5.04 14.26
C SER A 363 -1.96 3.78 14.47
N VAL A 364 -1.66 3.00 15.51
CA VAL A 364 -2.43 1.81 15.91
C VAL A 364 -3.78 2.23 16.48
N ILE A 365 -3.80 3.20 17.40
CA ILE A 365 -5.04 3.74 17.97
C ILE A 365 -5.92 4.31 16.86
N THR A 366 -5.34 5.11 15.95
CA THR A 366 -6.04 5.69 14.80
C THR A 366 -6.64 4.60 13.90
N SER A 367 -5.86 3.58 13.58
CA SER A 367 -6.30 2.47 12.72
C SER A 367 -7.45 1.68 13.35
N TYR A 368 -7.38 1.42 14.66
CA TYR A 368 -8.44 0.78 15.43
C TYR A 368 -9.71 1.65 15.47
N THR A 369 -9.58 2.92 15.84
CA THR A 369 -10.72 3.85 15.94
C THR A 369 -11.45 3.95 14.60
N LEU A 370 -10.74 4.11 13.48
CA LEU A 370 -11.34 4.15 12.15
C LEU A 370 -12.05 2.84 11.78
N SER A 371 -11.51 1.69 12.16
CA SER A 371 -12.07 0.39 11.75
C SER A 371 -13.27 -0.06 12.58
N VAL A 372 -13.41 0.41 13.83
CA VAL A 372 -14.62 0.20 14.66
C VAL A 372 -15.89 0.71 13.96
N GLY A 373 -15.79 1.80 13.18
CA GLY A 373 -16.88 2.37 12.42
C GLY A 373 -17.23 1.65 11.12
N GLY A 374 -16.40 0.71 10.68
CA GLY A 374 -16.52 0.03 9.39
C GLY A 374 -17.77 -0.86 9.31
N THR A 375 -17.90 -1.82 10.24
CA THR A 375 -19.05 -2.75 10.27
C THR A 375 -20.38 -2.02 10.48
N PRO A 376 -20.53 -1.10 11.46
CA PRO A 376 -21.77 -0.32 11.62
C PRO A 376 -22.13 0.51 10.38
N GLY A 377 -21.12 1.12 9.74
CA GLY A 377 -21.32 1.86 8.50
C GLY A 377 -21.77 0.95 7.35
N TYR A 378 -21.23 -0.27 7.25
CA TYR A 378 -21.64 -1.23 6.22
C TYR A 378 -23.06 -1.76 6.47
N ILE A 379 -23.48 -1.94 7.72
CA ILE A 379 -24.87 -2.31 8.05
C ILE A 379 -25.83 -1.18 7.66
N LEU A 380 -25.45 0.09 7.88
CA LEU A 380 -26.25 1.23 7.42
C LEU A 380 -26.53 1.17 5.91
N LEU A 381 -25.52 0.81 5.11
CA LEU A 381 -25.66 0.61 3.67
C LEU A 381 -26.68 -0.49 3.34
N LEU A 382 -26.58 -1.66 3.99
CA LEU A 382 -27.50 -2.78 3.73
C LEU A 382 -28.96 -2.43 4.09
N ARG A 383 -29.16 -1.67 5.17
CA ARG A 383 -30.49 -1.34 5.70
C ARG A 383 -31.16 -0.17 4.98
N CYS A 384 -30.43 0.66 4.23
CA CYS A 384 -31.01 1.74 3.45
C CYS A 384 -31.48 1.30 2.05
N ILE A 385 -31.15 0.08 1.62
CA ILE A 385 -31.48 -0.46 0.29
C ILE A 385 -32.66 -1.44 0.40
N LYS A 386 -33.55 -1.44 -0.61
CA LYS A 386 -34.65 -2.41 -0.72
C LYS A 386 -34.08 -3.83 -0.85
N PRO A 387 -34.68 -4.87 -0.23
CA PRO A 387 -34.12 -6.23 -0.17
C PRO A 387 -33.78 -6.83 -1.54
N HIS A 388 -34.66 -6.66 -2.54
CA HIS A 388 -34.44 -7.16 -3.90
C HIS A 388 -33.31 -6.47 -4.68
N LEU A 389 -32.77 -5.34 -4.19
CA LEU A 389 -31.70 -4.57 -4.85
C LEU A 389 -30.37 -4.61 -4.10
N LYS A 390 -30.27 -5.27 -2.94
CA LYS A 390 -29.07 -5.22 -2.09
C LYS A 390 -27.81 -5.65 -2.85
N SER A 391 -27.81 -6.83 -3.49
CA SER A 391 -26.61 -7.35 -4.16
C SER A 391 -26.21 -6.50 -5.36
N PHE A 392 -27.19 -5.99 -6.11
CA PHE A 392 -26.97 -5.05 -7.21
C PHE A 392 -26.32 -3.75 -6.73
N ALA A 393 -26.87 -3.16 -5.68
CA ALA A 393 -26.38 -1.92 -5.09
C ALA A 393 -24.99 -2.06 -4.45
N LEU A 394 -24.69 -3.21 -3.84
CA LEU A 394 -23.33 -3.53 -3.36
C LEU A 394 -22.35 -3.70 -4.51
N GLY A 395 -22.79 -4.24 -5.65
CA GLY A 395 -22.00 -4.33 -6.88
C GLY A 395 -21.63 -2.95 -7.42
N ILE A 396 -22.61 -2.05 -7.56
CA ILE A 396 -22.39 -0.65 -7.98
C ILE A 396 -21.51 0.10 -6.98
N TYR A 397 -21.76 -0.08 -5.67
CA TYR A 397 -20.95 0.50 -4.60
C TYR A 397 -19.47 0.08 -4.69
N THR A 398 -19.22 -1.22 -4.86
CA THR A 398 -17.87 -1.76 -4.98
C THR A 398 -17.19 -1.26 -6.25
N LEU A 399 -17.89 -1.26 -7.39
CA LEU A 399 -17.39 -0.72 -8.64
C LEU A 399 -16.98 0.75 -8.51
N ALA A 400 -17.87 1.57 -7.95
CA ALA A 400 -17.63 3.00 -7.74
C ALA A 400 -16.41 3.25 -6.85
N ILE A 401 -16.26 2.52 -5.73
CA ILE A 401 -15.06 2.64 -4.88
C ILE A 401 -13.80 2.24 -5.64
N ARG A 402 -13.81 1.13 -6.38
CA ARG A 402 -12.59 0.69 -7.09
C ARG A 402 -12.19 1.68 -8.19
N VAL A 403 -13.15 2.22 -8.94
CA VAL A 403 -12.88 3.14 -10.05
C VAL A 403 -12.54 4.55 -9.56
N LEU A 404 -13.31 5.09 -8.60
CA LEU A 404 -13.20 6.50 -8.18
C LEU A 404 -12.27 6.72 -6.98
N ALA A 405 -12.04 5.70 -6.16
CA ALA A 405 -11.08 5.77 -5.06
C ALA A 405 -9.82 4.96 -5.37
N GLY A 406 -9.96 3.70 -5.80
CA GLY A 406 -8.84 2.77 -5.92
C GLY A 406 -7.81 3.11 -7.00
N ILE A 407 -8.26 3.39 -8.21
CA ILE A 407 -7.36 3.73 -9.33
C ILE A 407 -6.71 5.11 -9.15
N PRO A 408 -7.44 6.20 -8.86
CA PRO A 408 -6.84 7.53 -8.80
C PRO A 408 -5.99 7.75 -7.54
N ALA A 409 -6.33 7.14 -6.39
CA ALA A 409 -5.63 7.42 -5.12
C ALA A 409 -4.10 7.25 -5.22
N PRO A 410 -3.57 6.09 -5.65
CA PRO A 410 -2.14 5.95 -5.83
C PRO A 410 -1.55 6.95 -6.82
N VAL A 411 -2.26 7.30 -7.90
CA VAL A 411 -1.72 8.16 -8.94
C VAL A 411 -1.43 9.57 -8.43
N TYR A 412 -2.44 10.26 -7.88
CA TYR A 412 -2.22 11.65 -7.45
C TYR A 412 -1.42 11.74 -6.14
N PHE A 413 -1.56 10.81 -5.19
CA PHE A 413 -0.71 10.80 -3.99
C PHE A 413 0.75 10.50 -4.38
N GLY A 414 0.98 9.66 -5.38
CA GLY A 414 2.31 9.41 -5.93
C GLY A 414 2.94 10.66 -6.54
N VAL A 415 2.19 11.37 -7.39
CA VAL A 415 2.63 12.64 -7.96
C VAL A 415 2.91 13.67 -6.86
N ALA A 416 2.03 13.78 -5.86
CA ALA A 416 2.24 14.69 -4.74
C ALA A 416 3.53 14.38 -3.98
N ILE A 417 3.79 13.12 -3.63
CA ILE A 417 5.04 12.71 -2.98
C ILE A 417 6.26 12.97 -3.86
N ASP A 418 6.15 12.77 -5.16
CA ASP A 418 7.25 13.00 -6.11
C ASP A 418 7.62 14.50 -6.23
N THR A 419 6.71 15.43 -5.91
CA THR A 419 7.03 16.87 -5.86
C THR A 419 8.01 17.24 -4.74
N THR A 420 8.11 16.43 -3.69
CA THR A 420 9.02 16.67 -2.57
C THR A 420 10.41 16.03 -2.78
N CYS A 421 10.65 15.50 -3.97
CA CYS A 421 11.91 14.84 -4.30
C CYS A 421 13.09 15.82 -4.38
N LEU A 422 14.11 15.56 -3.55
CA LEU A 422 15.38 16.27 -3.58
C LEU A 422 16.35 15.62 -4.58
N LYS A 423 16.43 14.29 -4.62
CA LYS A 423 17.36 13.58 -5.53
C LYS A 423 16.65 12.53 -6.36
N TRP A 424 16.55 12.79 -7.66
CA TRP A 424 16.11 11.83 -8.65
C TRP A 424 17.22 10.81 -8.98
N GLY A 425 16.85 9.53 -9.07
CA GLY A 425 17.70 8.54 -9.73
C GLY A 425 17.71 8.76 -11.25
N SER A 426 18.71 8.22 -11.94
CA SER A 426 18.78 8.22 -13.40
C SER A 426 18.56 6.82 -13.96
N LYS A 427 17.87 6.72 -15.10
CA LYS A 427 17.81 5.47 -15.87
C LYS A 427 19.12 5.27 -16.65
N ARG A 428 19.44 4.01 -16.99
CA ARG A 428 20.64 3.65 -17.77
C ARG A 428 20.75 4.38 -19.11
N CYS A 429 19.61 4.66 -19.74
CA CYS A 429 19.52 5.38 -21.03
C CYS A 429 19.20 6.88 -20.91
N GLY A 430 19.42 7.48 -19.74
CA GLY A 430 19.02 8.86 -19.46
C GLY A 430 17.52 8.98 -19.15
N GLY A 431 17.19 10.07 -18.45
CA GLY A 431 15.84 10.34 -17.95
C GLY A 431 15.67 10.03 -16.46
N ARG A 432 14.61 10.59 -15.86
CA ARG A 432 14.30 10.48 -14.42
C ARG A 432 13.88 9.05 -14.06
N GLY A 433 14.55 8.47 -13.06
CA GLY A 433 14.22 7.21 -12.40
C GLY A 433 13.44 7.44 -11.11
N ALA A 434 13.43 6.46 -10.21
CA ALA A 434 12.79 6.61 -8.90
C ALA A 434 13.52 7.64 -8.04
N CYS A 435 12.77 8.43 -7.27
CA CYS A 435 13.35 9.38 -6.34
C CYS A 435 13.98 8.67 -5.12
N ARG A 436 15.20 9.08 -4.78
CA ARG A 436 16.09 8.46 -3.78
C ARG A 436 16.07 9.17 -2.43
N LEU A 437 15.85 10.48 -2.42
CA LEU A 437 15.79 11.32 -1.23
C LEU A 437 14.66 12.34 -1.36
N TYR A 438 13.84 12.46 -0.32
CA TYR A 438 12.70 13.38 -0.25
C TYR A 438 12.94 14.40 0.86
N ASP A 439 12.33 15.56 0.74
CA ASP A 439 12.30 16.54 1.81
C ASP A 439 11.30 16.11 2.89
N SER A 440 11.80 15.72 4.06
CA SER A 440 11.01 15.31 5.22
C SER A 440 10.05 16.39 5.75
N SER A 441 10.30 17.67 5.45
CA SER A 441 9.43 18.78 5.89
C SER A 441 8.26 19.01 4.94
N ALA A 442 8.49 18.91 3.63
CA ALA A 442 7.44 19.02 2.61
C ALA A 442 6.66 17.72 2.41
N LEU A 443 7.29 16.56 2.69
CA LEU A 443 6.66 15.24 2.62
C LEU A 443 5.68 14.98 3.78
N ARG A 444 5.95 15.59 4.93
CA ARG A 444 5.09 15.56 6.10
C ARG A 444 3.81 16.32 5.79
#